data_AF-A0A257XC85-F1
#
_entry.id   AF-A0A257XC85-F1
#
_cell.length_a   1.000
_cell.length_b   1.000
_cell.length_c   1.000
_cell.angle_alpha   90.00
_cell.angle_beta   90.00
_cell.angle_gamma   90.00
#
_symmetry.space_group_name_H-M   'P 1'
#
loop_
_entity.id
_entity.type
_entity.pdbx_description
1 polymer ?
#
loop_
_entity_poly.entity_id
_entity_poly.type
_entity_poly.pdbx_seq_one_letter_code
_entity_poly.pdbx_strand_id
1 'polypeptide(L)'
;MATGTSHPKRWLAHPFMSAIIAASWLLLQQSLAVPQLITATVLALLLPRVVAGFLGPQVKVSSWATVVRFTGIVLWDIVVSNITVAKIVLNPAREPQPAWVPV
;
A
#
# COMPACT_ATOMS: atom_id res chain seq x y z
N MET A 1 36.59 23.48 13.13
CA MET A 1 36.36 23.08 11.73
C MET A 1 35.46 21.85 11.74
N ALA A 2 34.14 22.06 11.79
CA ALA A 2 33.17 20.97 11.89
C ALA A 2 32.88 20.42 10.48
N THR A 3 33.20 19.16 10.27
CA THR A 3 32.99 18.44 9.01
C THR A 3 31.50 18.30 8.75
N GLY A 4 31.03 18.91 7.66
CA GLY A 4 29.65 18.78 7.20
C GLY A 4 29.35 17.32 6.87
N THR A 5 28.45 16.71 7.62
CA THR A 5 27.87 15.41 7.28
C THR A 5 27.00 15.61 6.04
N SER A 6 27.56 15.32 4.87
CA SER A 6 26.82 15.25 3.62
C SER A 6 25.85 14.08 3.70
N HIS A 7 24.61 14.34 4.13
CA HIS A 7 23.52 13.40 3.87
C HIS A 7 23.42 13.27 2.35
N PRO A 8 23.69 12.08 1.76
CA PRO A 8 23.39 11.91 0.35
C PRO A 8 21.90 12.18 0.21
N LYS A 9 21.54 13.25 -0.51
CA LYS A 9 20.18 13.48 -0.98
C LYS A 9 19.83 12.23 -1.78
N ARG A 10 19.19 11.24 -1.14
CA ARG A 10 18.69 10.05 -1.81
C ARG A 10 17.55 10.55 -2.68
N TRP A 11 17.82 10.78 -3.97
CA TRP A 11 16.81 11.24 -4.92
C TRP A 11 15.60 10.29 -4.96
N LEU A 12 15.79 9.02 -4.59
CA LEU A 12 14.76 8.03 -4.26
C LEU A 12 14.70 7.79 -2.74
N ALA A 13 14.14 8.74 -1.99
CA ALA A 13 13.93 8.57 -0.54
C ALA A 13 12.95 7.42 -0.23
N HIS A 14 11.95 7.19 -1.08
CA HIS A 14 10.92 6.16 -0.92
C HIS A 14 10.68 5.39 -2.22
N PRO A 15 11.58 4.48 -2.63
CA PRO A 15 11.48 3.76 -3.90
C PRO A 15 10.19 2.94 -4.05
N PHE A 16 9.71 2.37 -2.93
CA PHE A 16 8.46 1.62 -2.92
C PHE A 16 7.23 2.51 -3.15
N MET A 17 7.20 3.72 -2.56
CA MET A 17 6.12 4.67 -2.77
C MET A 17 6.08 5.18 -4.21
N SER A 18 7.24 5.53 -4.78
CA SER A 18 7.36 5.91 -6.19
C SER A 18 6.83 4.82 -7.13
N ALA A 19 7.18 3.55 -6.85
CA ALA A 19 6.70 2.42 -7.64
C ALA A 19 5.17 2.24 -7.54
N ILE A 20 4.60 2.32 -6.34
CA ILE A 20 3.15 2.26 -6.14
C ILE A 20 2.45 3.40 -6.89
N ILE A 21 2.94 4.63 -6.77
CA ILE A 21 2.33 5.80 -7.45
C ILE A 21 2.35 5.63 -8.97
N ALA A 22 3.48 5.22 -9.55
CA ALA A 22 3.57 4.95 -10.98
C ALA A 22 2.59 3.83 -11.40
N ALA A 23 2.58 2.72 -10.66
CA ALA A 23 1.70 1.58 -10.95
C ALA A 23 0.22 1.99 -10.85
N SER A 24 -0.17 2.69 -9.79
CA SER A 24 -1.53 3.21 -9.62
C SER A 24 -1.92 4.15 -10.76
N TRP A 25 -1.04 5.06 -11.19
CA TRP A 25 -1.33 5.94 -12.32
C TRP A 25 -1.58 5.17 -13.61
N LEU A 26 -0.71 4.22 -13.96
CA LEU A 26 -0.84 3.43 -15.18
C LEU A 26 -2.07 2.51 -15.14
N LEU A 27 -2.38 1.93 -13.97
CA LEU A 27 -3.59 1.14 -13.77
C LEU A 27 -4.86 1.98 -13.92
N LEU A 28 -4.86 3.22 -13.40
CA LEU A 28 -5.98 4.16 -13.55
C LEU A 28 -6.20 4.58 -15.00
N GLN A 29 -5.11 4.80 -15.74
CA GLN A 29 -5.17 5.19 -17.15
C GLN A 29 -5.42 4.01 -18.10
N GLN A 30 -5.28 2.78 -17.60
CA GLN A 30 -5.40 1.53 -18.37
C GLN A 30 -4.60 1.54 -19.70
N SER A 31 -3.48 2.27 -19.74
CA SER A 31 -2.73 2.52 -20.97
C SER A 31 -1.24 2.67 -20.67
N LEU A 32 -0.42 2.03 -21.51
CA LEU A 32 1.04 2.12 -21.50
C LEU A 32 1.57 3.08 -22.58
N ALA A 33 0.73 3.98 -23.08
CA ALA A 33 1.15 5.00 -24.04
C ALA A 33 2.25 5.90 -23.45
N VAL A 34 3.15 6.37 -24.32
CA VAL A 34 4.31 7.22 -23.94
C VAL A 34 3.92 8.41 -23.06
N PRO A 35 2.84 9.18 -23.33
CA PRO A 35 2.44 10.27 -22.46
C PRO A 35 2.13 9.84 -21.01
N GLN A 36 1.55 8.65 -20.85
CA GLN A 36 1.19 8.12 -19.52
C GLN A 36 2.42 7.64 -18.76
N LEU A 37 3.40 7.04 -19.44
CA LEU A 37 4.67 6.65 -18.83
C LEU A 37 5.45 7.87 -18.34
N ILE A 38 5.47 8.95 -19.13
CA ILE A 38 6.09 10.22 -18.72
C ILE A 38 5.39 10.78 -17.49
N THR A 39 4.05 10.86 -17.53
CA THR A 39 3.25 11.40 -16.43
C THR A 39 3.41 10.56 -15.14
N ALA A 40 3.36 9.23 -15.25
CA ALA A 40 3.61 8.31 -14.14
C ALA A 40 5.00 8.54 -13.51
N THR A 41 6.02 8.72 -14.34
CA THR A 41 7.39 8.98 -13.87
C THR A 41 7.50 10.31 -13.14
N VAL A 42 6.92 11.37 -13.69
CA VAL A 42 6.89 12.70 -13.07
C VAL A 42 6.19 12.64 -11.71
N LEU A 43 5.01 12.01 -11.64
CA LEU A 43 4.26 11.85 -10.39
C LEU A 43 5.01 11.00 -9.37
N ALA A 44 5.56 9.86 -9.77
CA ALA A 44 6.31 8.97 -8.90
C ALA A 44 7.56 9.63 -8.28
N LEU A 45 8.12 10.64 -8.94
CA LEU A 45 9.24 11.42 -8.42
C LEU A 45 8.80 12.63 -7.59
N LEU A 46 7.82 13.40 -8.05
CA LEU A 46 7.41 14.64 -7.39
C LEU A 46 6.57 14.37 -6.13
N LEU A 47 5.61 13.46 -6.22
CA LEU A 47 4.60 13.28 -5.19
C LEU A 47 5.20 12.84 -3.84
N PRO A 48 6.10 11.82 -3.76
CA PRO A 48 6.73 11.45 -2.50
C PRO A 48 7.54 12.55 -1.84
N ARG A 49 8.02 13.53 -2.61
CA ARG A 49 8.79 14.67 -2.08
C ARG A 49 7.87 15.72 -1.45
N VAL A 50 6.73 15.97 -2.08
CA VAL A 50 5.71 16.88 -1.55
C VAL A 50 5.11 16.31 -0.27
N VAL A 51 4.81 15.02 -0.25
CA VAL A 51 4.22 14.37 0.94
C VAL A 51 5.24 13.89 1.97
N ALA A 52 6.54 14.06 1.74
CA ALA A 52 7.61 13.56 2.62
C ALA A 52 7.45 13.98 4.08
N GLY A 53 6.94 15.20 4.34
CA GLY A 53 6.69 15.69 5.70
C GLY A 53 5.57 14.96 6.45
N PHE A 54 4.68 14.27 5.72
CA PHE A 54 3.62 13.42 6.28
C PHE A 54 4.01 11.93 6.31
N LEU A 55 5.08 11.56 5.61
CA LEU A 55 5.53 10.17 5.57
C LEU A 55 6.35 9.85 6.82
N GLY A 56 5.95 8.79 7.53
CA GLY A 56 6.72 8.23 8.64
C GLY A 56 8.07 7.63 8.20
N PRO A 57 8.75 6.89 9.09
CA PRO A 57 10.04 6.27 8.80
C PRO A 57 10.04 5.47 7.49
N GLN A 58 11.17 5.48 6.77
CA GLN A 58 11.31 4.73 5.52
C GLN A 58 11.01 3.24 5.71
N VAL A 59 10.04 2.72 4.96
CA VAL A 59 9.70 1.29 4.95
C VAL A 59 10.84 0.53 4.27
N LYS A 60 11.59 -0.23 5.06
CA LYS A 60 12.57 -1.20 4.55
C LYS A 60 11.95 -2.60 4.65
N VAL A 61 11.68 -3.22 3.51
CA VAL A 61 11.17 -4.59 3.47
C VAL A 61 12.33 -5.55 3.74
N SER A 62 12.35 -6.15 4.93
CA SER A 62 13.40 -7.12 5.30
C SER A 62 13.21 -8.49 4.66
N SER A 63 11.98 -8.88 4.33
CA SER A 63 11.66 -10.18 3.73
C SER A 63 10.43 -10.07 2.84
N TRP A 64 10.64 -10.09 1.52
CA TRP A 64 9.56 -10.10 0.54
C TRP A 64 8.70 -11.36 0.63
N ALA A 65 9.30 -12.51 0.99
CA ALA A 65 8.56 -13.76 1.20
C ALA A 65 7.54 -13.63 2.34
N THR A 66 7.90 -12.95 3.42
CA THR A 66 6.99 -12.70 4.55
C THR A 66 5.83 -11.79 4.13
N VAL A 67 6.11 -10.75 3.33
CA VAL A 67 5.06 -9.86 2.79
C VAL A 67 4.07 -10.65 1.96
N VAL A 68 4.53 -11.45 1.00
CA VAL A 68 3.65 -12.24 0.14
C VAL A 68 2.82 -13.24 0.95
N ARG A 69 3.44 -13.92 1.92
CA ARG A 69 2.75 -14.87 2.80
C ARG A 69 1.65 -14.19 3.61
N PHE A 70 1.95 -13.04 4.24
CA PHE A 70 0.94 -12.30 5.02
C PHE A 70 -0.14 -11.69 4.14
N THR A 71 0.18 -11.19 2.96
CA THR A 71 -0.83 -10.75 1.99
C THR A 71 -1.78 -11.89 1.64
N GLY A 72 -1.26 -13.10 1.38
CA GLY A 72 -2.09 -14.28 1.12
C GLY A 72 -3.00 -14.65 2.29
N ILE A 73 -2.47 -14.63 3.52
CA ILE A 73 -3.25 -14.91 4.74
C ILE A 73 -4.37 -13.87 4.91
N VAL A 74 -4.05 -12.58 4.77
CA VAL A 74 -5.04 -11.50 4.90
C VAL A 74 -6.12 -11.61 3.83
N LEU A 75 -5.75 -11.92 2.58
CA LEU A 75 -6.73 -12.13 1.51
C LEU A 75 -7.63 -13.34 1.78
N TRP A 76 -7.06 -14.43 2.31
CA TRP A 76 -7.83 -15.59 2.72
C TRP A 76 -8.82 -15.26 3.83
N ASP A 77 -8.38 -14.54 4.87
CA ASP A 77 -9.24 -14.12 5.97
C ASP A 77 -10.37 -13.20 5.50
N ILE A 78 -10.10 -12.31 4.54
CA ILE A 78 -11.13 -11.47 3.89
C ILE A 78 -12.18 -12.36 3.20
N VAL A 79 -11.75 -13.36 2.41
CA VAL A 79 -12.68 -14.25 1.71
C VAL A 79 -13.54 -15.05 2.69
N VAL A 80 -12.93 -15.67 3.70
CA VAL A 80 -13.63 -16.48 4.71
C VAL A 80 -14.60 -15.62 5.53
N SER A 81 -14.19 -14.40 5.89
CA SER A 81 -15.03 -13.43 6.60
C SER A 81 -16.26 -13.06 5.79
N ASN A 82 -16.10 -12.70 4.51
CA ASN A 82 -17.22 -12.37 3.62
C ASN A 82 -18.18 -13.54 3.43
N ILE A 83 -17.68 -14.78 3.28
CA ILE A 83 -18.53 -15.97 3.21
C ILE A 83 -19.30 -16.17 4.52
N THR A 84 -18.66 -15.96 5.65
CA THR A 84 -19.29 -16.10 6.98
C THR A 84 -20.42 -15.09 7.14
N VAL A 85 -20.18 -13.82 6.80
CA VAL A 85 -21.19 -12.76 6.83
C VAL A 85 -22.31 -13.05 5.84
N ALA A 86 -22.01 -13.46 4.61
CA ALA A 86 -23.01 -13.81 3.61
C ALA A 86 -23.94 -14.93 4.10
N LYS A 87 -23.42 -15.95 4.78
CA LYS A 87 -24.23 -17.03 5.38
C LYS A 87 -25.14 -16.54 6.51
N ILE A 88 -24.74 -15.51 7.25
CA ILE A 88 -25.57 -14.89 8.30
C ILE A 88 -26.69 -14.08 7.65
N VAL A 89 -26.37 -13.25 6.65
CA VAL A 89 -27.33 -12.37 5.98
C VAL A 89 -28.36 -13.15 5.14
N LEU A 90 -27.93 -14.21 4.43
CA LEU A 90 -28.81 -14.99 3.55
C LEU A 90 -29.70 -15.99 4.30
N ASN A 91 -29.44 -16.26 5.58
CA ASN A 91 -30.24 -17.20 6.36
C ASN A 91 -31.23 -16.43 7.26
N PRO A 92 -32.53 -16.39 6.92
CA PRO A 92 -33.52 -15.64 7.68
C PRO A 92 -33.76 -16.20 9.10
N ALA A 93 -33.29 -17.41 9.40
CA ALA A 93 -33.36 -18.01 10.73
C ALA A 93 -32.14 -17.70 11.61
N ARG A 94 -31.14 -16.95 11.12
CA ARG A 94 -29.97 -16.57 11.92
C ARG A 94 -30.16 -15.20 12.56
N GLU A 95 -30.09 -15.18 13.88
CA GLU A 95 -30.06 -13.95 14.68
C GLU A 95 -28.61 -13.66 15.11
N PRO A 96 -27.95 -12.63 14.54
CA PRO A 96 -26.61 -12.25 14.95
C PRO A 96 -26.63 -11.71 16.38
N GLN A 97 -25.80 -12.27 17.27
CA GLN A 97 -25.67 -11.84 18.67
C GLN A 97 -24.41 -10.97 18.83
N PRO A 98 -24.54 -9.63 18.89
CA PRO A 98 -23.38 -8.75 19.06
C PRO A 98 -22.81 -8.86 20.48
N ALA A 99 -21.48 -8.87 20.59
CA ALA A 99 -20.77 -8.82 21.85
C ALA A 99 -19.61 -7.82 21.77
N TRP A 100 -19.43 -7.03 22.82
CA TRP A 100 -18.27 -6.17 22.98
C TRP A 100 -17.17 -6.94 23.69
N VAL A 101 -16.04 -7.14 23.04
CA VAL A 101 -14.87 -7.81 23.61
C VAL A 101 -13.73 -6.79 23.73
N PRO A 102 -13.26 -6.46 24.95
CA PRO A 102 -12.11 -5.57 25.11
C PRO A 102 -10.84 -6.28 24.59
N VAL A 103 -9.97 -5.53 23.89
CA VAL A 103 -8.72 -6.01 23.29
C VAL A 103 -7.50 -5.37 23.96
#